data_AF-K1UG66-F1
#
_entry.id   AF-K1UG66-F1
#
_cell.length_a   1.000
_cell.length_b   1.000
_cell.length_c   1.000
_cell.angle_alpha   90.00
_cell.angle_beta   90.00
_cell.angle_gamma   90.00
#
_symmetry.space_group_name_H-M   'P 1'
#
loop_
_entity.id
_entity.type
_entity.pdbx_description
1 polymer ?
#
loop_
_entity_poly.entity_id
_entity_poly.type
_entity_poly.pdbx_seq_one_letter_code
_entity_poly.pdbx_strand_id
1 'polypeptide(L)' 'MAEIKEPIRIRRKKLTNGNVSLYLDIYLNGKREYEFLKLYLIPEKTKADREANRQTLQLANSIKARRIVEVQNGEHGFK' A
#
# COMPACT_ATOMS: atom_id res chain seq x y z
N MET A 1 20.63 -6.02 -16.51
CA MET A 1 19.37 -5.30 -16.24
C MET A 1 18.78 -5.90 -14.99
N ALA A 2 18.92 -5.25 -13.83
CA ALA A 2 18.40 -5.79 -12.58
C ALA A 2 16.86 -5.75 -12.65
N GLU A 3 16.25 -6.93 -12.61
CA GLU A 3 14.81 -7.11 -12.49
C GLU A 3 14.33 -6.24 -11.32
N ILE A 4 13.49 -5.24 -11.61
CA ILE A 4 12.93 -4.35 -10.60
C ILE A 4 11.95 -5.20 -9.78
N LYS A 5 12.47 -5.91 -8.77
CA LYS A 5 11.67 -6.54 -7.72
C LYS A 5 10.69 -5.48 -7.24
N GLU A 6 9.38 -5.71 -7.39
CA GLU A 6 8.33 -4.71 -7.09
C GLU A 6 8.72 -3.81 -5.91
N PRO A 7 9.13 -2.54 -6.16
CA PRO A 7 9.78 -1.73 -5.14
C PRO A 7 8.78 -1.28 -4.09
N ILE A 8 7.48 -1.41 -4.35
CA ILE A 8 6.42 -0.97 -3.46
C ILE A 8 5.39 -2.09 -3.34
N ARG A 9 5.10 -2.51 -2.11
CA ARG A 9 4.12 -3.55 -1.81
C ARG A 9 3.16 -3.11 -0.72
N ILE A 10 1.87 -3.41 -0.88
CA ILE A 10 0.89 -3.23 0.21
C ILE A 10 1.05 -4.40 1.18
N ARG A 11 1.27 -4.07 2.45
CA ARG A 11 1.32 -5.02 3.55
C ARG A 11 0.14 -4.80 4.49
N ARG A 12 -0.13 -5.85 5.27
CA ARG A 12 -1.24 -5.93 6.22
C ARG A 12 -0.68 -6.17 7.61
N LYS A 13 -1.06 -5.34 8.57
CA LYS A 13 -0.73 -5.53 9.99
C LYS A 13 -2.03 -5.69 10.77
N LYS A 14 -2.24 -6.87 11.37
CA LYS A 14 -3.37 -7.11 12.26
C LYS A 14 -3.17 -6.29 13.54
N LEU A 15 -4.21 -5.57 13.94
CA LEU A 15 -4.25 -4.78 15.16
C LEU A 15 -4.96 -5.57 16.27
N THR A 16 -4.73 -5.15 17.52
CA THR A 16 -5.31 -5.78 18.71
C THR A 16 -6.83 -5.67 18.77
N ASN A 17 -7.41 -4.63 18.14
CA ASN A 17 -8.85 -4.44 18.03
C ASN A 17 -9.54 -5.31 16.96
N GLY A 18 -8.79 -6.15 16.25
CA GLY A 18 -9.32 -7.02 15.19
C GLY A 18 -9.28 -6.41 13.78
N ASN A 19 -9.01 -5.11 13.64
CA ASN A 19 -8.82 -4.47 12.34
C ASN A 19 -7.47 -4.81 11.74
N VAL A 20 -7.31 -4.59 10.44
CA VAL A 20 -6.04 -4.76 9.72
C VAL A 20 -5.60 -3.43 9.13
N SER A 21 -4.51 -2.88 9.64
CA SER A 21 -3.91 -1.67 9.07
C SER A 21 -3.15 -1.99 7.78
N LEU A 22 -3.34 -1.15 6.76
CA LEU A 22 -2.63 -1.21 5.50
C LEU A 22 -1.47 -0.20 5.49
N TYR A 23 -0.32 -0.65 5.01
CA TYR A 23 0.87 0.19 4.85
C TYR A 23 1.64 -0.22 3.59
N LEU A 24 2.38 0.71 3.00
CA LEU A 24 3.33 0.41 1.93
C LEU A 24 4.67 0.01 2.52
N ASP A 25 5.24 -1.03 1.94
CA ASP A 25 6.59 -1.52 2.15
C ASP A 25 7.37 -1.12 0.90
N ILE A 26 8.20 -0.09 1.03
CA ILE A 26 8.88 0.59 -0.06
C ILE A 26 10.37 0.25 0.04
N TYR A 27 10.96 -0.27 -1.04
CA TYR A 27 12.39 -0.60 -1.13
C TYR A 27 13.01 0.19 -2.29
N LEU A 28 13.76 1.24 -1.95
CA LEU A 28 14.35 2.18 -2.89
C LEU A 28 15.81 2.42 -2.53
N ASN A 29 16.71 2.35 -3.51
CA ASN A 29 18.13 2.67 -3.33
C ASN A 29 18.79 1.92 -2.16
N GLY A 30 18.42 0.65 -1.94
CA GLY A 30 18.92 -0.17 -0.84
C GLY A 30 18.35 0.17 0.55
N LYS A 31 17.46 1.17 0.64
CA LYS A 31 16.76 1.57 1.86
C LYS A 31 15.33 1.04 1.86
N ARG A 32 14.87 0.62 3.04
CA ARG A 32 13.49 0.18 3.27
C ARG A 32 12.74 1.24 4.05
N GLU A 33 11.64 1.70 3.50
CA GLU A 33 10.75 2.69 4.09
C GLU A 33 9.35 2.10 4.27
N TYR A 34 8.67 2.53 5.33
CA TYR A 34 7.30 2.13 5.60
C TYR A 34 6.40 3.34 5.59
N GLU A 35 5.32 3.27 4.82
CA GLU A 35 4.35 4.36 4.72
C GLU A 35 2.98 3.86 5.18
N PHE A 36 2.52 4.35 6.34
CA PHE A 36 1.22 3.97 6.88
C PHE A 36 0.10 4.70 6.13
N LEU A 37 -0.75 3.95 5.43
CA LEU A 37 -1.83 4.52 4.63
C LEU A 37 -2.98 5.07 5.48
N LYS A 38 -2.99 4.80 6.80
CA LYS A 38 -4.12 5.05 7.71
C LYS A 38 -5.45 4.44 7.20
N LEU A 39 -5.35 3.42 6.36
CA LEU A 39 -6.45 2.61 5.89
C LEU A 39 -6.54 1.34 6.74
N TYR A 40 -7.76 0.95 7.08
CA TYR A 40 -8.02 -0.18 7.96
C TYR A 40 -9.10 -1.07 7.34
N LEU A 41 -8.81 -2.37 7.24
CA LEU A 41 -9.84 -3.36 6.96
C LEU A 41 -10.52 -3.73 8.28
N ILE A 42 -11.84 -3.83 8.24
CA ILE A 42 -12.66 -4.25 9.38
C ILE A 42 -12.94 -5.75 9.30
N PRO A 43 -13.22 -6.42 10.45
CA PRO A 43 -13.68 -7.80 10.45
C PRO A 43 -14.95 -7.97 9.60
N GLU A 44 -14.88 -8.80 8.56
CA GLU A 44 -15.98 -9.04 7.63
C GLU A 44 -17.07 -9.90 8.30
N LYS A 45 -18.16 -9.28 8.75
CA LYS A 45 -19.33 -9.99 9.30
C LYS A 45 -20.54 -9.90 8.38
N THR A 46 -20.64 -8.80 7.62
CA THR A 46 -21.77 -8.48 6.75
C THR A 46 -21.34 -8.27 5.29
N LYS A 47 -22.32 -8.19 4.38
CA LYS A 47 -22.07 -7.78 2.99
C LYS A 47 -21.52 -6.34 2.91
N ALA A 48 -21.98 -5.45 3.78
CA ALA A 48 -21.50 -4.08 3.84
C ALA A 48 -20.02 -4.01 4.24
N ASP A 49 -19.59 -4.83 5.21
CA ASP A 49 -18.18 -4.88 5.64
C ASP A 49 -17.26 -5.33 4.50
N ARG A 50 -17.71 -6.32 3.71
CA ARG A 50 -16.96 -6.79 2.53
C ARG A 50 -16.82 -5.69 1.48
N GLU A 51 -17.88 -4.93 1.22
CA GLU A 51 -17.83 -3.82 0.26
C GLU A 51 -16.94 -2.68 0.77
N ALA A 52 -17.03 -2.34 2.05
CA ALA A 52 -16.16 -1.33 2.68
C ALA A 52 -14.67 -1.74 2.60
N ASN A 53 -14.36 -3.01 2.87
CA ASN A 53 -13.00 -3.53 2.72
C ASN A 53 -12.54 -3.52 1.26
N ARG A 54 -13.42 -3.86 0.31
CA ARG A 54 -13.13 -3.80 -1.13
C ARG A 54 -12.78 -2.38 -1.57
N GLN A 55 -13.57 -1.38 -1.17
CA GLN A 55 -13.30 0.03 -1.46
C GLN A 55 -11.97 0.48 -0.82
N THR A 56 -11.73 0.05 0.42
CA THR A 56 -10.48 0.35 1.13
C THR A 56 -9.25 -0.23 0.41
N LEU A 57 -9.35 -1.47 -0.09
CA LEU A 57 -8.30 -2.12 -0.87
C LEU A 57 -8.10 -1.43 -2.23
N GLN A 58 -9.17 -1.00 -2.90
CA GLN A 58 -9.08 -0.23 -4.14
C GLN A 58 -8.33 1.08 -3.90
N LEU A 59 -8.67 1.81 -2.83
CA LEU A 59 -7.97 3.03 -2.46
C LEU A 59 -6.48 2.77 -2.16
N ALA A 60 -6.17 1.71 -1.41
CA ALA A 60 -4.79 1.32 -1.14
C ALA A 60 -4.00 1.00 -2.43
N ASN A 61 -4.62 0.32 -3.40
CA ASN A 61 -4.03 0.04 -4.70
C ASN A 61 -3.79 1.32 -5.51
N SER A 62 -4.72 2.28 -5.49
CA SER A 62 -4.55 3.58 -6.14
C SER A 62 -3.38 4.38 -5.53
N ILE A 63 -3.22 4.35 -4.20
CA ILE A 63 -2.08 4.98 -3.53
C ILE A 63 -0.77 4.28 -3.91
N LYS A 64 -0.74 2.93 -3.94
CA LYS A 64 0.43 2.16 -4.42
C LYS A 64 0.80 2.59 -5.85
N ALA A 65 -0.18 2.63 -6.76
CA ALA A 65 0.05 3.00 -8.16
C ALA A 65 0.63 4.41 -8.29
N ARG A 66 0.05 5.38 -7.57
CA ARG A 66 0.57 6.74 -7.51
C ARG A 66 2.01 6.77 -7.01
N ARG A 67 2.32 6.05 -5.94
CA ARG A 67 3.68 6.00 -5.37
C ARG A 67 4.70 5.40 -6.33
N ILE A 68 4.32 4.38 -7.09
CA ILE A 68 5.18 3.80 -8.14
C ILE A 68 5.52 4.86 -9.19
N VAL A 69 4.52 5.61 -9.65
CA VAL A 69 4.73 6.70 -10.64
C VAL A 69 5.61 7.81 -10.05
N GLU A 70 5.37 8.22 -8.80
CA GLU A 70 6.19 9.24 -8.12
C GLU A 70 7.65 8.81 -8.00
N VAL A 71 7.91 7.54 -7.65
CA VAL A 71 9.27 6.98 -7.59
C VAL A 71 9.90 6.98 -8.97
N GLN A 72 9.21 6.47 -9.99
CA GLN A 72 9.74 6.43 -11.36
C GLN A 72 10.05 7.84 -11.88
N ASN A 73 9.17 8.80 -11.65
CA ASN A 73 9.36 10.20 -12.03
C ASN A 73 10.50 10.87 -11.23
N GLY A 74 10.65 10.55 -9.95
CA GLY A 74 11.74 11.04 -9.10
C GLY A 74 13.10 10.44 -9.46
N GLU A 75 13.13 9.18 -9.91
CA GLU A 75 14.34 8.52 -10.44
C GLU A 75 14.70 8.99 -11.85
N HIS A 76 13.71 9.34 -12.68
CA HIS A 76 13.91 9.76 -14.07
C HIS A 76 13.85 11.28 -14.29
N GLY A 77 13.69 12.07 -13.23
CA GLY A 77 13.91 13.52 -13.23
C GLY A 77 13.18 14.28 -14.35
N PHE A 78 11.85 14.28 -14.34
CA PHE A 78 11.13 15.39 -14.98
C PHE A 78 11.08 16.55 -13.98
N LYS A 79 12.08 17.43 -14.07
CA LYS A 79 11.98 18.82 -13.62
C LYS A 79 11.29 19.65 -14.68
#